data_AF-A0A239CUK7-F1
#
_entry.id   AF-A0A239CUK7-F1
#
_cell.length_a   1.000
_cell.length_b   1.000
_cell.length_c   1.000
_cell.angle_alpha   90.00
_cell.angle_beta   90.00
_cell.angle_gamma   90.00
#
_symmetry.space_group_name_H-M   'P 1'
#
loop_
_entity.id
_entity.type
_entity.pdbx_description
1 polymer ?
#
loop_
_entity_poly.entity_id
_entity_poly.type
_entity_poly.pdbx_seq_one_letter_code
_entity_poly.pdbx_strand_id
1 'polypeptide(L)'
;MKLLTEEIRKLILPLYSTEEVEEKVAVVKFFDPYSSWTWYVIEGEEQENGDYLFFGLVHGFEREYGYFALNELESIDFMGAPRIERDLYFSPTPVSKL
;
A
#
# COMPACT_ATOMS: atom_id res chain seq x y z
N MET A 1 6.23 13.11 -6.37
CA MET A 1 5.25 13.08 -5.24
C MET A 1 5.78 12.10 -4.20
N LYS A 2 5.64 12.37 -2.90
CA LYS A 2 6.01 11.38 -1.87
C LYS A 2 4.86 10.37 -1.71
N LEU A 3 5.15 9.07 -1.78
CA LEU A 3 4.12 8.03 -1.64
C LEU A 3 3.57 7.98 -0.21
N LEU A 4 4.45 7.97 0.79
CA LEU A 4 4.09 7.94 2.21
C LEU A 4 4.34 9.29 2.91
N THR A 5 3.28 10.00 3.27
CA THR A 5 3.36 11.25 4.06
C THR A 5 3.06 10.98 5.53
N GLU A 6 3.37 11.93 6.41
CA GLU A 6 3.08 11.81 7.85
C GLU A 6 1.57 11.71 8.15
N GLU A 7 0.72 12.32 7.32
CA GLU A 7 -0.72 12.20 7.41
C GLU A 7 -1.17 10.77 7.11
N ILE A 8 -0.55 10.13 6.11
CA ILE A 8 -0.88 8.75 5.72
C ILE A 8 -0.38 7.76 6.76
N ARG A 9 0.81 7.97 7.32
CA ARG A 9 1.35 7.14 8.41
C ARG A 9 0.38 7.04 9.59
N LYS A 10 -0.39 8.10 9.87
CA LYS A 10 -1.40 8.12 10.93
C LYS A 10 -2.69 7.35 10.60
N LEU A 11 -2.95 7.07 9.31
CA LEU A 11 -4.10 6.30 8.86
C LEU A 11 -3.82 4.79 8.86
N ILE A 12 -2.56 4.40 8.75
CA ILE A 12 -2.14 3.00 8.64
C ILE A 12 -2.16 2.37 10.04
N LEU A 13 -2.83 1.24 10.15
CA LEU A 13 -2.85 0.45 11.38
C LEU A 13 -1.52 -0.28 11.57
N PRO A 14 -1.08 -0.54 12.81
CA PRO A 14 0.11 -1.35 13.06
C PRO A 14 -0.03 -2.76 12.46
N LEU A 15 1.08 -3.37 12.06
CA LEU A 15 1.08 -4.77 11.63
C LEU A 15 0.46 -5.68 12.70
N TYR A 16 -0.26 -6.70 12.25
CA TYR A 16 -0.95 -7.72 13.06
C TYR A 16 -2.14 -7.19 13.88
N SER A 17 -2.53 -5.93 13.72
CA SER A 17 -3.66 -5.36 14.48
C SER A 17 -5.04 -5.79 13.96
N THR A 18 -5.11 -6.41 12.77
CA THR A 18 -6.35 -6.84 12.10
C THR A 18 -6.44 -8.36 11.89
N GLU A 19 -5.66 -9.17 12.63
CA GLU A 19 -5.69 -10.64 12.52
C GLU A 19 -7.07 -11.23 12.81
N GLU A 20 -7.73 -10.76 13.88
CA GLU A 20 -9.07 -11.20 14.28
C GLU A 20 -10.19 -10.44 13.54
N VAL A 21 -9.84 -9.50 12.65
CA VAL A 21 -10.80 -8.71 11.89
C VAL A 21 -11.13 -9.44 10.58
N GLU A 22 -12.38 -9.89 10.48
CA GLU A 22 -12.91 -10.60 9.32
C GLU A 22 -12.92 -9.72 8.06
N GLU A 23 -13.44 -8.49 8.17
CA GLU A 23 -13.44 -7.52 7.07
C GLU A 23 -12.37 -6.45 7.28
N LYS A 24 -11.26 -6.61 6.55
CA LYS A 24 -10.15 -5.65 6.57
C LYS A 24 -10.49 -4.40 5.76
N VAL A 25 -9.93 -3.26 6.16
CA VAL A 25 -10.15 -1.97 5.47
C VAL A 25 -8.83 -1.49 4.88
N ALA A 26 -8.79 -1.31 3.56
CA ALA A 26 -7.66 -0.66 2.92
C ALA A 26 -7.77 0.86 3.09
N VAL A 27 -6.69 1.50 3.53
CA VAL A 27 -6.62 2.94 3.82
C VAL A 27 -5.80 3.73 2.80
N VAL A 28 -4.92 3.06 2.04
CA VAL A 28 -4.12 3.67 0.97
C VAL A 28 -4.17 2.78 -0.26
N LYS A 29 -4.15 3.40 -1.44
CA LYS A 29 -4.02 2.73 -2.72
C LYS A 29 -2.82 3.29 -3.48
N PHE A 30 -1.88 2.42 -3.80
CA PHE A 30 -0.81 2.66 -4.75
C PHE A 30 -1.12 1.92 -6.05
N PHE A 31 -0.73 2.46 -7.18
CA PHE A 31 -0.95 1.83 -8.48
C PHE A 31 0.14 2.20 -9.48
N ASP A 32 0.36 1.31 -10.43
CA ASP A 32 1.20 1.59 -11.60
C ASP A 32 0.30 2.05 -12.76
N PRO A 33 0.38 3.30 -13.22
CA PRO A 33 -0.45 3.81 -14.31
C PRO A 33 -0.14 3.16 -15.67
N TYR A 34 0.95 2.40 -15.78
CA TYR A 34 1.38 1.71 -17.01
C TYR A 34 1.20 0.19 -16.94
N SER A 35 0.60 -0.34 -15.88
CA SER A 35 0.22 -1.76 -15.79
C SER A 35 -1.09 -1.95 -15.03
N SER A 36 -1.48 -3.20 -14.78
CA SER A 36 -2.65 -3.53 -13.96
C SER A 36 -2.34 -3.67 -12.47
N TRP A 37 -1.10 -3.39 -12.04
CA TRP A 37 -0.68 -3.59 -10.65
C TRP A 37 -1.22 -2.50 -9.72
N THR A 38 -1.84 -2.93 -8.63
CA THR A 38 -2.37 -2.08 -7.56
C THR A 38 -2.06 -2.70 -6.20
N TRP A 39 -1.67 -1.86 -5.24
CA TRP A 39 -1.39 -2.25 -3.85
C TRP A 39 -2.32 -1.46 -2.93
N TYR A 40 -3.06 -2.17 -2.09
CA TYR A 40 -3.99 -1.61 -1.12
C TYR A 40 -3.45 -1.85 0.29
N VAL A 41 -3.01 -0.79 0.98
CA VAL A 41 -2.44 -0.87 2.33
C VAL A 41 -3.54 -1.01 3.36
N ILE A 42 -3.42 -1.98 4.26
CA ILE A 42 -4.30 -2.20 5.42
C ILE A 42 -3.54 -1.86 6.69
N GLU A 43 -2.32 -2.41 6.81
CA GLU A 43 -1.44 -2.23 7.95
C GLU A 43 -0.03 -1.87 7.48
N GLY A 44 0.80 -1.45 8.43
CA GLY A 44 2.22 -1.33 8.21
C GLY A 44 2.97 -0.80 9.42
N GLU A 45 4.28 -0.84 9.32
CA GLU A 45 5.19 -0.42 10.38
C GLU A 45 6.50 0.11 9.80
N GLU A 46 7.12 1.05 10.52
CA GLU A 46 8.47 1.52 10.20
C GLU A 46 9.50 0.49 10.69
N GLN A 47 10.40 0.10 9.80
CA GLN A 47 11.44 -0.89 10.02
C GLN A 47 12.70 -0.23 10.61
N GLU A 48 13.61 -1.03 11.18
CA GLU A 48 14.86 -0.53 11.81
C GLU A 48 15.74 0.28 10.85
N ASN A 49 15.65 0.01 9.54
CA ASN A 49 16.39 0.70 8.49
C ASN A 49 15.73 2.02 8.04
N GLY A 50 14.60 2.42 8.66
CA GLY A 50 13.82 3.62 8.31
C GLY A 50 12.90 3.45 7.09
N ASP A 51 12.84 2.25 6.51
CA ASP A 51 11.85 1.91 5.48
C ASP A 51 10.49 1.58 6.12
N TYR A 52 9.46 1.42 5.30
CA TYR A 52 8.13 1.06 5.76
C TYR A 52 7.67 -0.24 5.11
N LEU A 53 7.31 -1.22 5.93
CA LEU A 53 6.73 -2.47 5.48
C LEU A 53 5.21 -2.37 5.58
N PHE A 54 4.53 -2.66 4.48
CA PHE A 54 3.07 -2.69 4.44
C PHE A 54 2.58 -4.14 4.42
N PHE A 55 1.40 -4.35 4.99
CA PHE A 55 0.56 -5.51 4.72
C PHE A 55 -0.74 -5.06 4.07
N GLY A 56 -1.17 -5.78 3.03
CA GLY A 56 -2.26 -5.32 2.21
C GLY A 56 -2.73 -6.30 1.14
N LEU A 57 -3.75 -5.89 0.39
CA LEU A 57 -4.18 -6.62 -0.80
C LEU A 57 -3.34 -6.15 -2.00
N VAL A 58 -2.68 -7.09 -2.66
CA VAL A 58 -1.97 -6.88 -3.92
C VAL A 58 -2.83 -7.42 -5.05
N HIS A 59 -3.12 -6.57 -6.03
CA HIS A 59 -3.83 -6.93 -7.25
C HIS A 59 -2.87 -6.82 -8.43
N GLY A 60 -2.35 -7.96 -8.86
CA GLY A 60 -1.47 -8.08 -10.02
C GLY A 60 -2.05 -9.09 -11.01
N PHE A 61 -1.42 -10.27 -11.08
CA PHE A 61 -1.98 -11.41 -11.82
C PHE A 61 -3.16 -12.05 -11.08
N GLU A 62 -3.06 -12.10 -9.75
CA GLU A 62 -4.12 -12.54 -8.85
C GLU A 62 -4.35 -11.47 -7.77
N ARG A 63 -5.40 -11.67 -6.97
CA ARG A 63 -5.72 -10.83 -5.81
C ARG A 63 -5.35 -11.60 -4.55
N GLU A 64 -4.26 -11.17 -3.91
CA GLU A 64 -3.68 -11.87 -2.77
C GLU A 64 -3.31 -10.90 -1.66
N TYR A 65 -3.40 -11.35 -0.41
CA TYR A 65 -2.82 -10.61 0.70
C TYR A 65 -1.32 -10.85 0.74
N GLY A 66 -0.55 -9.79 0.92
CA GLY A 66 0.90 -9.87 0.92
C GLY A 66 1.57 -8.68 1.59
N TYR A 67 2.87 -8.86 1.84
CA TYR A 67 3.75 -7.81 2.31
C TYR A 67 4.46 -7.16 1.13
N PHE A 68 4.67 -5.85 1.22
CA PHE A 68 5.43 -5.08 0.23
C PHE A 68 6.08 -3.88 0.91
N ALA A 69 7.30 -3.54 0.52
CA ALA A 69 8.04 -2.43 1.12
C ALA A 69 7.85 -1.12 0.34
N LEU A 70 7.93 0.01 1.04
CA LEU A 70 7.88 1.33 0.41
C LEU A 70 9.02 1.51 -0.59
N ASN A 71 10.24 1.12 -0.22
CA ASN A 71 11.40 1.25 -1.11
C ASN A 71 11.26 0.40 -2.39
N GLU A 72 10.59 -0.76 -2.35
CA GLU A 72 10.32 -1.58 -3.52
C GLU A 72 9.40 -0.82 -4.48
N LEU A 73 8.33 -0.23 -3.96
CA LEU A 73 7.43 0.61 -4.76
C LEU A 73 8.13 1.85 -5.34
N GLU A 74 8.97 2.52 -4.54
CA GLU A 74 9.73 3.70 -4.98
C GLU A 74 10.85 3.37 -5.97
N SER A 75 11.38 2.15 -5.95
CA SER A 75 12.40 1.67 -6.89
C SER A 75 11.84 1.35 -8.27
N ILE A 76 10.52 1.17 -8.40
CA ILE A 76 9.87 0.97 -9.69
C ILE A 76 9.85 2.32 -10.41
N ASP A 77 10.69 2.45 -11.43
CA ASP A 77 10.78 3.63 -12.28
C ASP A 77 10.51 3.30 -13.76
N PHE A 78 10.23 4.35 -14.52
CA PHE A 78 10.27 4.31 -15.97
C PHE A 78 11.17 5.43 -16.48
N MET A 79 12.30 5.06 -17.07
CA MET A 79 13.30 6.00 -17.59
C MET A 79 13.81 6.98 -16.51
N GLY A 80 13.98 6.52 -15.27
CA GLY A 80 14.47 7.32 -14.15
C GLY A 80 13.42 8.24 -13.52
N ALA A 81 12.15 8.15 -13.92
CA ALA A 81 11.03 8.82 -13.27
C ALA A 81 10.24 7.83 -12.40
N PRO A 82 9.85 8.20 -11.16
CA PRO A 82 9.01 7.37 -10.32
C PRO A 82 7.75 6.94 -11.05
N ARG A 83 7.46 5.64 -11.04
CA ARG A 83 6.36 5.05 -11.81
C ARG A 83 5.13 4.79 -10.96
N ILE A 84 5.31 4.37 -9.70
CA ILE A 84 4.18 4.13 -8.80
C ILE A 84 3.58 5.46 -8.36
N GLU A 85 2.26 5.53 -8.41
CA GLU A 85 1.48 6.66 -7.94
C GLU A 85 0.61 6.27 -6.74
N ARG A 86 0.28 7.26 -5.91
CA ARG A 86 -0.72 7.13 -4.85
C ARG A 86 -2.01 7.78 -5.30
N ASP A 87 -3.12 7.07 -5.13
CA ASP A 87 -4.46 7.60 -5.41
C ASP A 87 -4.84 8.63 -4.32
N LEU A 88 -4.99 9.89 -4.73
CA LEU A 88 -5.31 11.01 -3.82
C LEU A 88 -6.79 11.05 -3.41
N TYR A 89 -7.65 10.36 -4.14
CA TYR A 89 -9.10 10.37 -3.92
C TYR A 89 -9.60 9.05 -3.31
N PHE A 90 -8.70 8.09 -3.10
CA PHE A 90 -9.01 6.87 -2.41
C PHE A 90 -9.42 7.16 -0.96
N SER A 91 -10.57 6.63 -0.58
CA SER A 91 -11.09 6.69 0.79
C SER A 91 -11.00 5.30 1.41
N PRO A 92 -10.85 5.18 2.76
CA PRO A 92 -10.85 3.90 3.44
C PRO A 92 -12.01 3.02 2.98
N THR A 93 -11.69 1.85 2.42
CA THR A 93 -12.66 0.98 1.73
C THR A 93 -12.50 -0.46 2.22
N PRO A 94 -13.60 -1.15 2.62
CA PRO A 94 -13.57 -2.58 2.91
C PRO A 94 -12.99 -3.38 1.76
N VAL A 95 -12.13 -4.35 2.03
CA VAL A 95 -11.46 -5.14 0.99
C VAL A 95 -12.47 -5.89 0.11
N SER A 96 -13.61 -6.31 0.66
CA SER A 96 -14.71 -6.93 -0.10
C SER A 96 -15.37 -6.01 -1.15
N LYS A 97 -15.11 -4.70 -1.11
CA LYS A 97 -15.62 -3.70 -2.07
C LYS A 97 -14.58 -3.21 -3.08
N LEU A 98 -13.34 -3.70 -3.01
CA LEU A 98 -12.25 -3.36 -3.92
C LEU A 98 -12.28 -4.19 -5.20
#